data_AF-A0A4Y2BXU8-F1
#
_entry.id   AF-A0A4Y2BXU8-F1
#
_cell.length_a   1.000
_cell.length_b   1.000
_cell.length_c   1.000
_cell.angle_alpha   90.00
_cell.angle_beta   90.00
_cell.angle_gamma   90.00
#
_symmetry.space_group_name_H-M   'P 1'
#
loop_
_entity.id
_entity.type
_entity.pdbx_description
1 polymer ?
#
loop_
_entity_poly.entity_id
_entity_poly.type
_entity_poly.pdbx_seq_one_letter_code
_entity_poly.pdbx_strand_id
1 'polypeptide(L)'
;IPDSIISREIPVRVVNRMLMNFGHDSDYSDVFSKVVPEILPILLDPKDDKIYKLSCQSLAACMRCVPEIAGTRVADIENLLLKELRNPYGEIVEAIGECFAALPMCILHLQRKDGPVEYKEIWCNIFTKILNTMNSMFNSILRLTEGNNLYKCFL
;
A
#
# COMPACT_ATOMS: atom_id res chain seq x y z
N ILE A 1 -21.89 17.48 14.10
CA ILE A 1 -20.96 16.71 13.25
C ILE A 1 -21.78 16.22 12.07
N PRO A 2 -21.40 16.45 10.80
CA PRO A 2 -22.23 16.01 9.68
C PRO A 2 -22.32 14.49 9.69
N ASP A 3 -23.54 13.95 9.59
CA ASP A 3 -23.83 12.50 9.66
C ASP A 3 -23.09 11.68 8.58
N SER A 4 -22.62 12.33 7.51
CA SER A 4 -21.84 11.70 6.44
C SER A 4 -20.42 11.28 6.84
N ILE A 5 -19.83 11.90 7.88
CA ILE A 5 -18.45 11.63 8.33
C ILE A 5 -18.45 10.40 9.25
N ILE A 6 -19.41 10.31 10.17
CA ILE A 6 -19.59 9.16 11.07
C ILE A 6 -19.94 7.89 10.26
N SER A 7 -20.63 8.06 9.12
CA SER A 7 -21.13 6.97 8.29
C SER A 7 -20.03 6.10 7.64
N ARG A 8 -18.85 6.65 7.31
CA ARG A 8 -17.80 5.90 6.57
C ARG A 8 -16.71 5.31 7.45
N GLU A 9 -16.44 5.92 8.59
CA GLU A 9 -15.43 5.46 9.54
C GLU A 9 -15.77 4.09 10.13
N ILE A 10 -17.02 3.87 10.53
CA ILE A 10 -17.45 2.62 11.17
C ILE A 10 -17.31 1.43 10.20
N PRO A 11 -17.81 1.49 8.95
CA PRO A 11 -17.57 0.42 7.98
C PRO A 11 -16.09 0.11 7.75
N VAL A 12 -15.23 1.12 7.58
CA VAL A 12 -13.79 0.91 7.38
C VAL A 12 -13.17 0.22 8.60
N ARG A 13 -13.53 0.63 9.83
CA ARG A 13 -13.05 -0.02 11.07
C ARG A 13 -13.49 -1.48 11.18
N VAL A 14 -14.74 -1.77 10.86
CA VAL A 14 -15.28 -3.13 10.93
C VAL A 14 -14.62 -4.01 9.88
N VAL A 15 -14.54 -3.54 8.63
CA VAL A 15 -13.91 -4.28 7.53
C VAL A 15 -12.42 -4.50 7.81
N ASN A 16 -11.71 -3.48 8.30
CA ASN A 16 -10.31 -3.62 8.72
C ASN A 16 -10.14 -4.74 9.75
N ARG A 17 -10.95 -4.73 10.82
CA ARG A 17 -10.87 -5.74 11.87
C ARG A 17 -11.21 -7.13 11.36
N MET A 18 -12.19 -7.25 10.46
CA MET A 18 -12.53 -8.52 9.83
C MET A 18 -11.38 -9.05 8.97
N LEU A 19 -10.78 -8.21 8.11
CA LEU A 19 -9.64 -8.58 7.28
C LEU A 19 -8.42 -8.97 8.11
N MET A 20 -8.11 -8.23 9.18
CA MET A 20 -6.96 -8.53 10.03
C MET A 20 -7.13 -9.83 10.83
N ASN A 21 -8.36 -10.16 11.25
CA ASN A 21 -8.61 -11.35 12.08
C ASN A 21 -8.89 -12.61 11.26
N PHE A 22 -9.53 -12.47 10.10
CA PHE A 22 -10.05 -13.60 9.33
C PHE A 22 -9.58 -13.63 7.88
N GLY A 23 -8.83 -12.62 7.43
CA GLY A 23 -8.44 -12.49 6.02
C GLY A 23 -7.43 -13.53 5.53
N HIS A 24 -6.90 -14.36 6.43
CA HIS A 24 -6.08 -15.53 6.09
C HIS A 24 -6.87 -16.85 6.14
N ASP A 25 -8.11 -16.80 6.61
CA ASP A 25 -8.99 -17.96 6.75
C ASP A 25 -9.76 -18.18 5.44
N SER A 26 -9.56 -19.36 4.85
CA SER A 26 -10.18 -19.73 3.57
C SER A 26 -11.70 -19.72 3.65
N ASP A 27 -12.28 -19.95 4.82
CA ASP A 27 -13.72 -20.01 5.04
C ASP A 27 -14.40 -18.66 4.76
N TYR A 28 -13.64 -17.56 4.82
CA TYR A 28 -14.13 -16.21 4.58
C TYR A 28 -13.74 -15.62 3.22
N SER A 29 -13.06 -16.40 2.36
CA SER A 29 -12.60 -15.95 1.03
C SER A 29 -13.77 -15.43 0.17
N ASP A 30 -14.90 -16.14 0.16
CA ASP A 30 -16.11 -15.74 -0.58
C ASP A 30 -16.76 -14.46 -0.04
N VAL A 31 -16.56 -14.14 1.24
CA VAL A 31 -17.05 -12.91 1.85
C VAL A 31 -16.15 -11.75 1.45
N PHE A 32 -14.83 -11.92 1.60
CA PHE A 32 -13.87 -10.87 1.27
C PHE A 32 -13.84 -10.55 -0.22
N SER A 33 -14.04 -11.55 -1.09
CA SER A 33 -14.14 -11.31 -2.53
C SER A 33 -15.32 -10.40 -2.94
N LYS A 34 -16.36 -10.31 -2.10
CA LYS A 34 -17.50 -9.40 -2.30
C LYS A 34 -17.32 -8.05 -1.61
N VAL A 35 -16.67 -8.03 -0.44
CA VAL A 35 -16.50 -6.81 0.37
C VAL A 35 -15.34 -5.94 -0.12
N VAL A 36 -14.23 -6.55 -0.52
CA VAL A 36 -13.01 -5.83 -0.94
C VAL A 36 -13.23 -4.91 -2.16
N PRO A 37 -13.94 -5.32 -3.23
CA PRO A 37 -14.24 -4.43 -4.35
C PRO A 37 -14.98 -3.14 -3.94
N GLU A 38 -15.91 -3.25 -2.99
CA GLU A 38 -16.76 -2.13 -2.55
C GLU A 38 -16.00 -1.16 -1.65
N ILE A 39 -15.08 -1.67 -0.81
CA ILE A 39 -14.32 -0.83 0.12
C ILE A 39 -13.10 -0.19 -0.56
N LEU A 40 -12.47 -0.84 -1.55
CA LEU A 40 -11.25 -0.38 -2.21
C LEU A 40 -11.30 1.09 -2.69
N PRO A 41 -12.36 1.56 -3.39
CA PRO A 41 -12.47 2.96 -3.79
C PRO A 41 -12.44 3.94 -2.61
N ILE A 42 -13.01 3.54 -1.46
CA ILE A 42 -13.03 4.35 -0.23
C ILE A 42 -11.63 4.40 0.40
N LEU A 43 -10.88 3.29 0.34
CA LEU A 43 -9.53 3.19 0.89
C LEU A 43 -8.48 3.95 0.06
N LEU A 44 -8.69 4.05 -1.25
CA LEU A 44 -7.79 4.74 -2.18
C LEU A 44 -8.01 6.26 -2.24
N ASP A 45 -9.20 6.73 -1.85
CA ASP A 45 -9.54 8.15 -1.74
C ASP A 45 -10.19 8.46 -0.38
N PRO A 46 -9.45 8.28 0.74
CA PRO A 46 -9.94 8.62 2.06
C PRO A 46 -10.09 10.14 2.17
N LYS A 47 -11.35 10.60 2.17
CA LYS A 47 -11.70 12.03 2.26
C LYS A 47 -11.52 12.65 3.65
N ASP A 48 -11.13 11.85 4.64
CA ASP A 48 -10.99 12.27 6.04
C ASP A 48 -9.64 11.77 6.60
N ASP A 49 -8.83 12.72 7.07
CA ASP A 49 -7.52 12.47 7.68
C ASP A 49 -7.61 11.51 8.87
N LYS A 50 -8.73 11.51 9.61
CA LYS A 50 -8.93 10.65 10.80
C LYS A 50 -8.99 9.17 10.45
N ILE A 51 -9.50 8.83 9.28
CA ILE A 51 -9.58 7.44 8.81
C ILE A 51 -8.44 7.08 7.86
N TYR A 52 -7.60 8.05 7.48
CA TYR A 52 -6.52 7.86 6.52
C TYR A 52 -5.59 6.71 6.92
N LYS A 53 -5.10 6.75 8.17
CA LYS A 53 -4.24 5.71 8.74
C LYS A 53 -4.86 4.32 8.67
N LEU A 54 -6.10 4.23 9.12
CA LEU A 54 -6.87 2.99 9.10
C LEU A 54 -7.11 2.53 7.66
N SER A 55 -7.28 3.46 6.72
CA SER A 55 -7.48 3.16 5.31
C SER A 55 -6.23 2.53 4.70
N CYS A 56 -5.04 3.06 4.98
CA CYS A 56 -3.77 2.45 4.58
C CYS A 56 -3.58 1.04 5.17
N GLN A 57 -3.89 0.83 6.46
CA GLN A 57 -3.83 -0.49 7.08
C GLN A 57 -4.81 -1.48 6.44
N SER A 58 -6.01 -1.01 6.13
CA SER A 58 -7.05 -1.81 5.48
C SER A 58 -6.64 -2.17 4.06
N LEU A 59 -5.98 -1.25 3.35
CA LEU A 59 -5.48 -1.48 2.00
C LEU A 59 -4.42 -2.59 2.00
N ALA A 60 -3.45 -2.55 2.91
CA ALA A 60 -2.46 -3.60 3.08
C ALA A 60 -3.10 -4.97 3.36
N ALA A 61 -4.15 -5.00 4.19
CA ALA A 61 -4.90 -6.23 4.45
C ALA A 61 -5.63 -6.73 3.20
N CYS A 62 -6.39 -5.86 2.50
CA CYS A 62 -7.06 -6.21 1.24
C CYS A 62 -6.09 -6.83 0.22
N MET A 63 -4.89 -6.25 0.08
CA MET A 63 -3.85 -6.73 -0.84
C MET A 63 -3.30 -8.10 -0.46
N ARG A 64 -3.26 -8.44 0.84
CA ARG A 64 -2.81 -9.76 1.31
C ARG A 64 -3.90 -10.83 1.22
N CYS A 65 -5.14 -10.45 1.56
CA CYS A 65 -6.26 -11.38 1.67
C CYS A 65 -6.86 -11.72 0.31
N VAL A 66 -6.95 -10.73 -0.59
CA VAL A 66 -7.59 -10.88 -1.91
C VAL A 66 -6.76 -10.17 -2.99
N PRO A 67 -5.49 -10.59 -3.18
CA PRO A 67 -4.52 -9.92 -4.06
C PRO A 67 -4.99 -9.80 -5.51
N GLU A 68 -5.79 -10.74 -6.00
CA GLU A 68 -6.37 -10.74 -7.34
C GLU A 68 -7.37 -9.60 -7.55
N ILE A 69 -8.13 -9.24 -6.52
CA ILE A 69 -9.08 -8.12 -6.58
C ILE A 69 -8.33 -6.80 -6.40
N ALA A 70 -7.45 -6.71 -5.40
CA ALA A 70 -6.64 -5.52 -5.18
C ALA A 70 -5.74 -5.22 -6.40
N GLY A 71 -5.25 -6.25 -7.08
CA GLY A 71 -4.47 -6.16 -8.32
C GLY A 71 -5.18 -5.44 -9.46
N THR A 72 -6.52 -5.43 -9.50
CA THR A 72 -7.29 -4.66 -10.50
C THR A 72 -7.07 -3.15 -10.38
N ARG A 73 -6.61 -2.68 -9.20
CA ARG A 73 -6.35 -1.27 -8.87
C ARG A 73 -4.86 -1.00 -8.61
N VAL A 74 -3.97 -1.88 -9.08
CA VAL A 74 -2.54 -1.82 -8.74
C VAL A 74 -1.87 -0.50 -9.10
N ALA A 75 -2.27 0.13 -10.21
CA ALA A 75 -1.72 1.42 -10.62
C ALA A 75 -2.13 2.54 -9.65
N ASP A 76 -3.38 2.55 -9.19
CA ASP A 76 -3.88 3.53 -8.22
C ASP A 76 -3.20 3.34 -6.86
N ILE A 77 -3.06 2.09 -6.42
CA ILE A 77 -2.34 1.71 -5.21
C ILE A 77 -0.89 2.19 -5.30
N GLU A 78 -0.17 1.83 -6.36
CA GLU A 78 1.23 2.21 -6.52
C GLU A 78 1.42 3.74 -6.51
N ASN A 79 0.56 4.48 -7.22
CA ASN A 79 0.60 5.94 -7.22
C ASN A 79 0.37 6.53 -5.82
N LEU A 80 -0.58 5.98 -5.06
CA LEU A 80 -0.82 6.38 -3.68
C LEU A 80 0.43 6.13 -2.83
N LEU A 81 1.02 4.93 -2.87
CA LEU A 81 2.18 4.59 -2.07
C LEU A 81 3.42 5.45 -2.40
N LEU A 82 3.67 5.70 -3.69
CA LEU A 82 4.77 6.56 -4.13
C LEU A 82 4.55 8.02 -3.72
N LYS A 83 3.30 8.50 -3.68
CA LYS A 83 2.97 9.83 -3.16
C LYS A 83 3.28 9.93 -1.67
N GLU A 84 2.89 8.94 -0.88
CA GLU A 84 3.12 8.90 0.58
C GLU A 84 4.61 8.79 0.92
N LEU A 85 5.42 8.09 0.12
CA LEU A 85 6.88 8.06 0.29
C LEU A 85 7.56 9.42 0.19
N ARG A 86 6.97 10.39 -0.52
CA ARG A 86 7.55 11.74 -0.66
C ARG A 86 7.35 12.60 0.60
N ASN A 87 6.34 12.28 1.40
CA ASN A 87 6.04 12.99 2.64
C ASN A 87 5.58 11.98 3.71
N PRO A 88 6.50 11.16 4.23
CA PRO A 88 6.14 10.07 5.12
C PRO A 88 5.57 10.62 6.42
N TYR A 89 4.26 10.48 6.61
CA TYR A 89 3.62 10.74 7.90
C TYR A 89 3.93 9.56 8.82
N GLY A 90 4.63 9.81 9.93
CA GLY A 90 5.24 8.76 10.76
C GLY A 90 4.27 7.66 11.21
N GLU A 91 2.99 7.98 11.41
CA GLU A 91 2.00 7.02 11.87
C GLU A 91 1.51 6.02 10.80
N ILE A 92 1.76 6.27 9.51
CA ILE A 92 1.30 5.42 8.41
C ILE A 92 2.43 4.68 7.70
N VAL A 93 3.70 4.99 8.01
CA VAL A 93 4.88 4.42 7.33
C VAL A 93 4.86 2.89 7.35
N GLU A 94 4.49 2.29 8.47
CA GLU A 94 4.37 0.83 8.61
C GLU A 94 3.32 0.27 7.65
N ALA A 95 2.13 0.87 7.60
CA ALA A 95 1.06 0.44 6.71
C ALA A 95 1.42 0.60 5.22
N ILE A 96 2.14 1.68 4.87
CA ILE A 96 2.68 1.89 3.52
C ILE A 96 3.72 0.81 3.18
N GLY A 97 4.61 0.47 4.12
CA GLY A 97 5.57 -0.62 3.98
C GLY A 97 4.89 -1.97 3.75
N GLU A 98 3.84 -2.28 4.52
CA GLU A 98 3.05 -3.50 4.31
C GLU A 98 2.38 -3.54 2.94
N CYS A 99 1.87 -2.40 2.45
CA CYS A 99 1.32 -2.32 1.09
C CYS A 99 2.38 -2.62 0.03
N PHE A 100 3.60 -2.04 0.15
CA PHE A 100 4.70 -2.37 -0.76
C PHE A 100 5.11 -3.83 -0.69
N ALA A 101 5.05 -4.46 0.49
CA ALA A 101 5.34 -5.88 0.65
C ALA A 101 4.29 -6.79 -0.01
N ALA A 102 3.03 -6.36 -0.05
CA ALA A 102 1.93 -7.10 -0.68
C ALA A 102 1.76 -6.81 -2.19
N LEU A 103 2.28 -5.67 -2.67
CA LEU A 103 2.14 -5.21 -4.06
C LEU A 103 2.62 -6.23 -5.12
N PRO A 104 3.76 -6.94 -4.94
CA PRO A 104 4.21 -7.94 -5.92
C PRO A 104 3.18 -9.04 -6.17
N MET A 105 2.50 -9.51 -5.11
CA MET A 105 1.46 -10.54 -5.23
C MET A 105 0.28 -10.03 -6.06
N CYS A 106 -0.15 -8.78 -5.82
CA CYS A 106 -1.21 -8.15 -6.60
C CYS A 106 -0.85 -8.05 -8.10
N ILE A 107 0.40 -7.67 -8.42
CA ILE A 107 0.89 -7.61 -9.81
C ILE A 107 0.93 -9.00 -10.45
N LEU A 108 1.40 -10.00 -9.71
CA LEU A 108 1.49 -11.37 -10.20
C LEU A 108 0.12 -11.92 -10.62
N HIS A 109 -0.89 -11.73 -9.77
CA HIS A 109 -2.26 -12.15 -10.07
C HIS A 109 -2.87 -11.41 -11.26
N LEU A 110 -2.56 -10.12 -11.45
CA LEU A 110 -3.05 -9.35 -12.60
C LEU A 110 -2.47 -9.89 -13.92
N GLN A 111 -1.19 -10.26 -13.93
CA GLN A 111 -0.51 -10.68 -15.16
C GLN A 111 -0.94 -12.08 -15.65
N ARG A 112 -1.68 -12.87 -14.85
CA ARG A 112 -2.18 -14.23 -15.18
C ARG A 112 -1.15 -15.09 -15.92
N LYS A 113 0.12 -14.94 -15.59
CA LYS A 113 1.19 -15.69 -16.23
C LYS A 113 1.30 -17.02 -15.50
N ASP A 114 0.70 -18.05 -16.07
CA ASP A 114 0.99 -19.44 -15.75
C ASP A 114 2.43 -19.75 -16.22
N GLY A 115 3.38 -19.42 -15.37
CA GLY A 115 4.79 -19.62 -15.60
C GLY A 115 5.59 -19.04 -14.44
N PRO A 116 6.88 -19.38 -14.30
CA PRO A 116 7.76 -18.71 -13.36
C PRO A 116 7.97 -17.27 -13.84
N VAL A 117 6.98 -16.39 -13.65
CA VAL A 117 7.25 -14.96 -13.65
C VAL A 117 8.27 -14.75 -12.56
N GLU A 118 9.37 -14.12 -12.96
CA GLU A 118 10.45 -13.77 -12.08
C GLU A 118 9.90 -12.80 -11.03
N TYR A 119 9.37 -13.33 -9.92
CA TYR A 119 8.96 -12.57 -8.75
C TYR A 119 10.06 -11.56 -8.35
N LYS A 120 11.32 -11.95 -8.60
CA LYS A 120 12.51 -11.10 -8.56
C LYS A 120 12.41 -9.83 -9.43
N GLU A 121 12.01 -9.92 -10.68
CA GLU A 121 11.87 -8.79 -11.60
C GLU A 121 10.79 -7.81 -11.12
N ILE A 122 9.63 -8.33 -10.66
CA ILE A 122 8.56 -7.49 -10.09
C ILE A 122 9.10 -6.71 -8.88
N TRP A 123 9.81 -7.39 -7.98
CA TRP A 123 10.46 -6.74 -6.85
C TRP A 123 11.50 -5.70 -7.26
N CYS A 124 12.39 -6.04 -8.19
CA CYS A 124 13.39 -5.10 -8.71
C CYS A 124 12.74 -3.83 -9.27
N ASN A 125 11.63 -3.97 -10.02
CA ASN A 125 10.89 -2.84 -10.56
C ASN A 125 10.26 -1.98 -9.47
N ILE A 126 9.63 -2.57 -8.45
CA ILE A 126 9.07 -1.84 -7.30
C ILE A 126 10.18 -1.10 -6.54
N PHE A 127 11.27 -1.79 -6.18
CA PHE A 127 12.40 -1.19 -5.47
C PHE A 127 13.02 -0.03 -6.24
N THR A 128 13.18 -0.18 -7.55
CA THR A 128 13.69 0.90 -8.41
C THR A 128 12.79 2.14 -8.35
N LYS A 129 11.47 1.98 -8.37
CA LYS A 129 10.53 3.10 -8.23
C LYS A 129 10.60 3.76 -6.85
N ILE A 130 10.73 2.97 -5.78
CA ILE A 130 10.92 3.48 -4.41
C ILE A 130 12.19 4.32 -4.33
N LEU A 131 13.33 3.76 -4.77
CA LEU A 131 14.62 4.44 -4.77
C LEU A 131 14.59 5.74 -5.56
N ASN A 132 14.00 5.71 -6.77
CA ASN A 132 13.86 6.91 -7.60
C ASN A 132 12.99 7.99 -6.94
N THR A 133 11.93 7.59 -6.23
CA THR A 133 11.05 8.51 -5.51
C THR A 133 11.76 9.15 -4.32
N MET A 134 12.51 8.35 -3.56
CA MET A 134 13.31 8.80 -2.43
C MET A 134 14.59 9.53 -2.84
N ASN A 135 15.01 9.46 -4.11
CA ASN A 135 16.24 10.08 -4.61
C ASN A 135 16.30 11.59 -4.33
N SER A 136 15.15 12.28 -4.39
CA SER A 136 15.08 13.69 -4.01
C SER A 136 15.45 13.92 -2.53
N MET A 137 15.00 13.05 -1.62
CA MET A 137 15.36 13.09 -0.20
C MET A 137 16.84 12.74 0.02
N PHE A 138 17.35 11.73 -0.68
CA PHE A 138 18.77 11.37 -0.62
C PHE A 138 19.67 12.53 -1.09
N ASN A 139 19.31 13.21 -2.18
CA ASN A 139 20.04 14.38 -2.64
C ASN A 139 20.00 15.55 -1.63
N SER A 140 18.88 15.76 -0.94
CA SER A 140 18.79 16.74 0.14
C SER A 140 19.68 16.38 1.33
N ILE A 141 19.73 15.10 1.73
CA ILE A 141 20.64 14.61 2.79
C ILE A 141 22.10 14.76 2.35
N LEU A 142 22.41 14.39 1.11
CA LEU A 142 23.77 14.48 0.55
C LEU A 142 24.30 15.92 0.58
N ARG A 143 23.47 16.90 0.21
CA ARG A 143 23.80 18.33 0.31
C ARG A 143 23.98 18.82 1.75
N LEU A 144 23.27 18.24 2.72
CA LEU A 144 23.49 18.53 4.15
C LEU A 144 24.84 17.93 4.63
N THR A 145 25.27 16.81 4.04
CA THR A 145 26.54 16.15 4.32
C THR A 145 27.70 16.58 3.42
N GLU A 146 27.50 17.44 2.42
CA GLU A 146 28.58 18.10 1.69
C GLU A 146 29.43 19.01 2.61
N GLY A 147 28.94 19.32 3.82
CA GLY A 147 29.75 19.87 4.92
C GLY A 147 30.55 18.84 5.72
N ASN A 148 30.33 17.53 5.54
CA ASN A 148 31.00 16.41 6.24
C ASN A 148 31.00 15.11 5.40
N ASN A 149 32.07 14.90 4.61
CA ASN A 149 32.58 13.64 4.00
C ASN A 149 31.76 12.32 4.14
N LEU A 150 30.64 12.16 3.42
CA LEU A 150 29.89 10.89 3.33
C LEU A 150 29.75 10.32 1.90
N TYR A 151 30.39 10.92 0.90
CA TYR A 151 30.26 10.56 -0.53
C TYR A 151 30.63 9.12 -0.92
N LYS A 152 31.23 8.32 -0.03
CA LYS A 152 31.74 6.98 -0.38
C LYS A 152 30.73 5.84 -0.25
N CYS A 153 29.50 6.07 0.22
CA CYS A 153 28.56 4.98 0.49
C CYS A 153 27.43 4.80 -0.54
N PHE A 154 27.35 5.62 -1.58
CA PHE A 154 26.21 5.63 -2.52
C PHE A 154 26.57 5.35 -4.00
N LEU A 155 27.79 4.86 -4.28
CA LEU A 155 28.23 4.41 -5.60
C LEU A 155 28.76 2.97 -5.53
#